data_AF-A0A2M7KN51-F1
#
_entry.id   AF-A0A2M7KN51-F1
#
_cell.length_a   1.000
_cell.length_b   1.000
_cell.length_c   1.000
_cell.angle_alpha   90.00
_cell.angle_beta   90.00
_cell.angle_gamma   90.00
#
_symmetry.space_group_name_H-M   'P 1'
#
loop_
_entity.id
_entity.type
_entity.pdbx_description
1 polymer ?
#
loop_
_entity_poly.entity_id
_entity_poly.type
_entity_poly.pdbx_seq_one_letter_code
_entity_poly.pdbx_strand_id
1 'polypeptide(L)'
;MIEPVFEPTFIHDSYACRVGKGTHAAVDRYTEFCRRVLRLGGEGYVLKCDLRKFFPSLDHEILLDILARKIGCRRTLDLLRLIVESSNPQEP
;
A
#
# COMPACT_ATOMS: atom_id res chain seq x y z
N MET A 1 3.30 -15.54 1.25
CA MET A 1 3.83 -16.16 2.50
C MET A 1 3.59 -15.27 3.72
N ILE A 2 3.94 -13.98 3.72
CA ILE A 2 3.65 -13.07 4.85
C ILE A 2 2.29 -12.35 4.77
N GLU A 3 1.65 -12.35 3.60
CA GLU A 3 0.35 -11.71 3.33
C GLU A 3 -0.71 -11.91 4.43
N PRO A 4 -0.99 -13.13 4.94
CA PRO A 4 -2.06 -13.31 5.93
C PRO A 4 -1.88 -12.52 7.23
N VAL A 5 -0.64 -12.14 7.56
CA VAL A 5 -0.34 -11.32 8.75
C VAL A 5 -0.73 -9.86 8.52
N PHE A 6 -0.63 -9.36 7.29
CA PHE A 6 -0.86 -7.95 6.94
C PHE A 6 -2.25 -7.72 6.36
N GLU A 7 -2.87 -8.70 5.72
CA GLU A 7 -4.16 -8.55 5.05
C GLU A 7 -5.26 -7.95 5.94
N PRO A 8 -5.39 -8.34 7.24
CA PRO A 8 -6.38 -7.73 8.13
C PRO A 8 -6.10 -6.27 8.52
N THR A 9 -4.90 -5.76 8.24
CA THR A 9 -4.47 -4.41 8.63
C THR A 9 -4.69 -3.37 7.55
N PHE A 10 -4.88 -3.78 6.30
CA PHE A 10 -5.11 -2.86 5.20
C PHE A 10 -6.50 -2.25 5.28
N ILE A 11 -6.60 -0.96 4.94
CA ILE A 11 -7.89 -0.31 4.72
C ILE A 11 -8.64 -0.98 3.56
N HIS A 12 -9.96 -0.87 3.59
CA HIS A 12 -10.82 -1.42 2.54
C HIS A 12 -10.44 -0.90 1.15
N ASP A 13 -10.14 0.40 1.04
CA ASP A 13 -9.89 1.10 -0.22
C ASP A 13 -8.42 1.05 -0.67
N SER A 14 -7.66 0.04 -0.22
CA SER A 14 -6.35 -0.32 -0.77
C SER A 14 -6.51 -1.45 -1.79
N TYR A 15 -6.09 -1.21 -3.03
CA TYR A 15 -6.41 -2.10 -4.16
C TYR A 15 -5.21 -2.77 -4.84
N ALA A 16 -4.00 -2.28 -4.63
CA ALA A 16 -2.81 -2.80 -5.30
C ALA A 16 -2.32 -4.11 -4.66
N CYS A 17 -1.89 -5.07 -5.50
CA CYS A 17 -1.20 -6.30 -5.10
C CYS A 17 -1.91 -7.15 -4.02
N ARG A 18 -3.25 -7.15 -4.00
CA ARG A 18 -4.08 -7.89 -3.03
C ARG A 18 -5.05 -8.83 -3.73
N VAL A 19 -5.26 -10.02 -3.17
CA VAL A 19 -6.16 -11.03 -3.74
C VAL A 19 -7.61 -10.50 -3.73
N GLY A 20 -8.30 -10.63 -4.86
CA GLY A 20 -9.68 -10.12 -5.01
C GLY A 20 -9.80 -8.60 -5.06
N LYS A 21 -8.67 -7.87 -5.04
CA LYS A 21 -8.58 -6.43 -5.27
C LYS A 21 -7.86 -6.18 -6.60
N GLY A 22 -8.07 -5.00 -7.20
CA GLY A 22 -7.44 -4.63 -8.46
C GLY A 22 -8.03 -3.37 -9.06
N THR A 23 -7.58 -3.01 -10.26
CA THR A 23 -7.94 -1.75 -10.92
C THR A 23 -9.44 -1.61 -11.13
N HIS A 24 -10.13 -2.68 -11.59
CA HIS A 24 -11.58 -2.62 -11.80
C HIS A 24 -12.34 -2.35 -10.50
N ALA A 25 -12.00 -3.06 -9.42
CA ALA A 25 -12.61 -2.83 -8.11
C ALA A 25 -12.35 -1.40 -7.59
N ALA A 26 -11.16 -0.84 -7.84
CA ALA A 26 -10.84 0.55 -7.48
C ALA A 26 -11.68 1.56 -8.26
N VAL A 27 -11.84 1.35 -9.57
CA VAL A 27 -12.63 2.21 -10.46
C VAL A 27 -14.12 2.14 -10.12
N ASP A 28 -14.64 0.96 -9.82
CA ASP A 28 -16.03 0.78 -9.39
C ASP A 28 -16.31 1.53 -8.09
N ARG A 29 -15.40 1.43 -7.11
CA ARG A 29 -15.50 2.17 -5.85
C ARG A 29 -15.42 3.68 -6.05
N TYR A 30 -14.50 4.15 -6.88
CA TYR A 30 -14.40 5.57 -7.22
C TYR A 30 -15.69 6.08 -7.87
N THR A 31 -16.26 5.31 -8.80
CA THR A 31 -17.52 5.64 -9.47
C THR A 31 -18.69 5.75 -8.47
N GLU A 32 -18.74 4.88 -7.46
CA GLU A 32 -19.71 4.97 -6.37
C GLU A 32 -19.59 6.30 -5.62
N PHE A 33 -18.38 6.72 -5.24
CA PHE A 33 -18.15 8.00 -4.57
C PHE A 33 -18.58 9.19 -5.44
N CYS A 34 -18.23 9.19 -6.73
CA CYS A 34 -18.67 10.23 -7.67
C CYS A 34 -20.20 10.33 -7.72
N ARG A 35 -20.90 9.19 -7.86
CA ARG A 35 -22.37 9.16 -7.90
C ARG A 35 -22.99 9.69 -6.61
N ARG A 36 -22.40 9.38 -5.45
CA ARG A 36 -22.88 9.87 -4.16
C ARG A 36 -22.79 11.39 -4.05
N VAL A 37 -21.67 11.98 -4.45
CA VAL A 37 -21.49 13.44 -4.43
C VAL A 37 -22.49 14.13 -5.37
N LEU A 38 -22.62 13.63 -6.60
CA LEU A 38 -23.55 14.18 -7.60
C LEU A 38 -25.01 14.13 -7.13
N ARG A 39 -25.43 13.06 -6.45
CA ARG A 39 -26.79 12.94 -5.90
C ARG A 39 -27.11 13.95 -4.80
N LEU A 40 -26.11 14.43 -4.08
CA LEU A 40 -26.29 15.43 -3.03
C LEU A 40 -26.37 16.86 -3.59
N GLY A 41 -26.33 17.02 -4.92
CA GLY A 41 -26.42 18.32 -5.59
C GLY A 41 -25.16 19.17 -5.44
N GLY A 42 -24.05 18.59 -4.99
CA GLY A 42 -22.77 19.29 -4.80
C GLY A 42 -21.82 19.10 -5.98
N GLU A 43 -20.84 20.01 -6.07
CA GLU A 43 -19.65 19.83 -6.92
C GLU A 43 -18.65 18.88 -6.25
N GLY A 44 -18.12 17.92 -7.01
CA GLY A 44 -17.13 16.97 -6.52
C GLY A 44 -15.72 17.42 -6.83
N TYR A 45 -14.84 17.36 -5.83
CA TYR A 45 -13.41 17.58 -5.99
C TYR A 45 -12.63 16.29 -5.76
N VAL A 46 -11.52 16.14 -6.47
CA VAL A 46 -10.61 14.99 -6.33
C VAL A 46 -9.23 15.52 -6.00
N LEU A 47 -8.69 15.05 -4.87
CA LEU A 47 -7.27 15.24 -4.55
C LEU A 47 -6.47 14.12 -5.22
N LYS A 48 -5.69 14.47 -6.23
CA LYS A 48 -4.75 13.54 -6.86
C LYS A 48 -3.38 13.68 -6.19
N CYS A 49 -2.89 12.59 -5.62
CA CYS A 49 -1.55 12.50 -5.03
C CYS A 49 -0.79 11.33 -5.66
N ASP A 50 0.51 11.49 -5.85
CA ASP A 50 1.42 10.45 -6.33
C ASP A 50 2.80 10.61 -5.68
N LEU A 51 3.51 9.50 -5.49
CA LEU A 51 4.84 9.48 -4.87
C LEU A 51 5.91 9.35 -5.96
N ARG A 52 6.78 10.36 -6.05
CA ARG A 52 7.94 10.34 -6.96
C ARG A 52 8.82 9.14 -6.63
N LYS A 53 9.16 8.34 -7.65
CA LYS A 53 10.07 7.18 -7.53
C LYS A 53 9.79 6.34 -6.28
N PHE A 54 8.55 5.87 -6.17
CA PHE A 54 8.06 5.16 -4.98
C PHE A 54 9.07 4.19 -4.37
N PHE A 55 9.62 3.23 -5.13
CA PHE A 55 10.56 2.25 -4.57
C PHE A 55 11.94 2.81 -4.21
N PRO A 56 12.62 3.62 -5.07
CA PRO A 56 13.88 4.26 -4.68
C PRO A 56 13.77 5.26 -3.53
N SER A 57 12.59 5.81 -3.24
CA SER A 57 12.40 6.81 -2.18
C SER A 57 11.94 6.22 -0.85
N LEU A 58 11.98 4.88 -0.68
CA LEU A 58 11.57 4.23 0.55
C LEU A 58 12.73 4.13 1.55
N ASP A 59 12.52 4.64 2.75
CA ASP A 59 13.46 4.41 3.85
C ASP A 59 13.38 2.94 4.30
N HIS A 60 14.48 2.22 4.13
CA HIS A 60 14.58 0.80 4.46
C HIS A 60 14.47 0.52 5.96
N GLU A 61 14.99 1.39 6.83
CA GLU A 61 14.92 1.16 8.28
C GLU A 61 13.50 1.38 8.78
N ILE A 62 12.80 2.42 8.27
CA ILE A 62 11.36 2.61 8.56
C ILE A 62 10.54 1.41 8.10
N LEU A 63 10.81 0.88 6.90
CA LEU A 63 10.14 -0.31 6.38
C LEU A 63 10.37 -1.53 7.28
N LEU A 64 11.62 -1.80 7.65
CA LEU A 64 11.99 -2.96 8.47
C LEU A 64 11.42 -2.87 9.89
N ASP A 65 11.36 -1.67 10.46
CA ASP A 65 10.70 -1.42 11.76
C ASP A 65 9.20 -1.72 11.69
N ILE A 66 8.52 -1.33 10.61
CA ILE A 66 7.10 -1.64 10.40
C ILE A 66 6.89 -3.16 10.31
N LEU A 67 7.76 -3.87 9.58
CA LEU A 67 7.68 -5.32 9.42
C LEU A 67 7.92 -6.05 10.76
N ALA A 68 8.90 -5.61 11.55
CA ALA A 68 9.26 -6.19 12.84
C ALA A 68 8.14 -6.10 13.89
N ARG A 69 7.24 -5.10 13.79
CA ARG A 69 6.07 -4.97 14.68
C ARG A 69 5.04 -6.08 14.50
N LYS A 70 5.05 -6.79 13.37
CA LYS A 70 4.06 -7.82 13.03
C LYS A 70 4.66 -9.22 12.87
N ILE A 71 5.94 -9.32 12.52
CA ILE A 71 6.64 -10.59 12.32
C ILE A 71 7.60 -10.82 13.49
N GLY A 72 7.29 -11.79 14.36
CA GLY A 72 8.19 -12.18 15.46
C GLY A 72 9.30 -13.16 15.05
N CYS A 73 9.20 -13.78 13.87
CA CYS A 73 10.18 -14.78 13.43
C CYS A 73 11.48 -14.13 12.96
N ARG A 74 12.56 -14.27 13.75
CA ARG A 74 13.85 -13.66 13.45
C ARG A 74 14.41 -14.03 12.07
N ARG A 75 14.39 -15.33 11.71
CA ARG A 75 14.85 -15.81 10.39
C ARG A 75 14.12 -15.19 9.21
N THR A 76 12.83 -14.89 9.38
CA THR A 76 12.02 -14.24 8.34
C THR A 76 12.42 -12.78 8.20
N LEU A 77 12.61 -12.06 9.32
CA LEU A 77 13.10 -10.67 9.29
C LEU A 77 14.49 -10.55 8.68
N ASP A 78 15.40 -11.47 9.02
CA ASP A 78 16.75 -11.47 8.44
C ASP A 78 16.70 -11.68 6.91
N LEU A 79 15.83 -12.57 6.43
CA LEU A 79 15.62 -12.76 4.99
C LEU A 79 14.99 -11.53 4.32
N LEU A 80 14.00 -10.90 4.95
CA LEU A 80 13.37 -9.69 4.42
C LEU A 80 14.38 -8.54 4.34
N ARG A 81 15.22 -8.37 5.37
CA ARG A 81 16.32 -7.41 5.38
C ARG A 81 17.26 -7.65 4.20
N LEU A 82 17.70 -8.90 3.99
CA LEU A 82 18.56 -9.25 2.87
C LEU A 82 17.93 -8.88 1.51
N ILE A 83 16.65 -9.19 1.31
CA ILE A 83 15.94 -8.87 0.07
C ILE A 83 15.85 -7.35 -0.15
N VAL A 84 15.51 -6.60 0.90
CA VAL A 84 15.36 -5.14 0.85
C VAL A 84 16.71 -4.46 0.60
N GLU A 85 17.76 -4.87 1.31
CA GLU A 85 19.12 -4.33 1.17
C GLU A 85 19.76 -4.71 -0.18
N SER A 86 19.33 -5.81 -0.80
CA SER A 86 19.76 -6.20 -2.16
C SER A 86 18.97 -5.48 -3.27
N SER A 87 18.11 -4.53 -2.93
CA SER A 87 17.31 -3.78 -3.89
C SER A 87 18.07 -2.60 -4.52
N ASN A 88 17.34 -1.72 -5.22
CA ASN A 88 17.93 -0.57 -5.91
C ASN A 88 18.58 0.42 -4.92
N PRO A 89 19.53 1.26 -5.35
CA PRO A 89 20.02 2.37 -4.55
C PRO A 89 18.86 3.28 -4.11
N GLN A 90 18.81 3.61 -2.83
CA GLN A 90 17.81 4.52 -2.29
C GLN A 90 18.23 5.98 -2.52
N GLU A 91 17.26 6.81 -2.91
CA GLU A 91 17.41 8.26 -3.07
C GLU A 91 16.93 8.96 -1.77
N PRO A 92 17.66 9.99 -1.31
CA PRO A 92 17.22 10.82 -0.20
C PRO A 92 15.98 11.67 -0.52
#